data_AF-A0A7L3MMC4-F1
#
_entry.id   AF-A0A7L3MMC4-F1
#
_cell.length_a   1.000
_cell.length_b   1.000
_cell.length_c   1.000
_cell.angle_alpha   90.00
_cell.angle_beta   90.00
_cell.angle_gamma   90.00
#
_symmetry.space_group_name_H-M   'P 1'
#
loop_
_entity.id
_entity.type
_entity.pdbx_description
1 polymer ?
#
loop_
_entity_poly.entity_id
_entity_poly.type
_entity_poly.pdbx_seq_one_letter_code
_entity_poly.pdbx_strand_id
1 'polypeptide(L)'
;EKLKPGYLEQLPGKLKLFSNFLGDRKWFAGEKVLPGLPGGLRGLGRGFVLTVSPRCPQLTFVDFLMFDVLDQNRIFEPKCLEPFKNLKDFMDRFGALEKVAAYMKSSRFQKMPINNKMAKWGNKKL
;
A
#
# COMPACT_ATOMS: atom_id res chain seq x y z
N GLU A 1 -8.49 -14.92 24.39
CA GLU A 1 -7.85 -13.84 23.60
C GLU A 1 -8.46 -12.50 24.04
N LYS A 2 -7.89 -11.83 25.04
CA LYS A 2 -8.57 -10.72 25.74
C LYS A 2 -8.51 -9.36 25.01
N LEU A 3 -7.53 -9.16 24.14
CA LEU A 3 -7.27 -7.88 23.46
C LEU A 3 -7.97 -7.75 22.10
N LYS A 4 -8.45 -8.86 21.53
CA LYS A 4 -9.08 -8.88 20.21
C LYS A 4 -10.35 -8.01 20.14
N PRO A 5 -11.29 -8.08 21.10
CA PRO A 5 -12.50 -7.27 21.05
C PRO A 5 -12.21 -5.76 21.01
N GLY A 6 -11.36 -5.27 21.91
CA GLY A 6 -11.00 -3.84 21.95
C GLY A 6 -10.24 -3.36 20.70
N TYR A 7 -9.44 -4.23 20.06
CA TYR A 7 -8.84 -3.89 18.77
C TYR A 7 -9.88 -3.76 17.66
N LEU A 8 -10.85 -4.68 17.60
CA LEU A 8 -11.91 -4.67 16.59
C LEU A 8 -12.83 -3.45 16.73
N GLU A 9 -13.08 -2.97 17.94
CA GLU A 9 -13.84 -1.72 18.17
C GLU A 9 -13.12 -0.48 17.62
N GLN A 10 -11.79 -0.41 17.76
CA GLN A 10 -10.99 0.72 17.29
C GLN A 10 -10.64 0.65 15.80
N LEU A 11 -10.66 -0.54 15.21
CA LEU A 11 -10.22 -0.80 13.85
C LEU A 11 -10.95 0.05 12.80
N PRO A 12 -12.29 0.14 12.78
CA PRO A 12 -13.01 0.99 11.83
C PRO A 12 -12.59 2.47 11.91
N GLY A 13 -12.34 2.98 13.12
CA GLY A 13 -11.87 4.35 13.33
C GLY A 13 -10.50 4.60 12.69
N LYS A 14 -9.55 3.68 12.85
CA LYS A 14 -8.22 3.77 12.22
C LYS A 14 -8.29 3.64 10.70
N LEU A 15 -9.10 2.70 10.20
CA LEU A 15 -9.30 2.52 8.76
C LEU A 15 -9.95 3.77 8.12
N LYS A 16 -10.86 4.42 8.83
CA LYS A 16 -11.43 5.70 8.40
C LYS A 16 -10.36 6.78 8.26
N LEU A 17 -9.37 6.85 9.15
CA LEU A 17 -8.25 7.79 9.03
C LEU A 17 -7.42 7.51 7.77
N PHE A 18 -7.12 6.24 7.46
CA PHE A 18 -6.41 5.88 6.23
C PHE A 18 -7.25 6.17 4.97
N SER A 19 -8.54 5.88 5.01
CA SER A 19 -9.47 6.19 3.92
C SER A 19 -9.54 7.70 3.67
N ASN A 20 -9.67 8.51 4.73
CA ASN A 20 -9.66 9.97 4.64
C ASN A 20 -8.33 10.49 4.12
N PHE A 21 -7.21 9.93 4.59
CA PHE A 21 -5.90 10.32 4.12
C PHE A 21 -5.76 10.01 2.63
N LEU A 22 -6.05 8.79 2.19
CA LEU A 22 -6.00 8.44 0.77
C LEU A 22 -6.90 9.38 -0.05
N GLY A 23 -8.11 9.65 0.42
CA GLY A 23 -9.08 10.52 -0.25
C GLY A 23 -9.31 10.05 -1.68
N ASP A 24 -9.18 10.98 -2.63
CA ASP A 24 -9.29 10.72 -4.07
C ASP A 24 -7.94 10.37 -4.73
N ARG A 25 -6.85 10.32 -3.95
CA ARG A 25 -5.52 10.01 -4.48
C ARG A 25 -5.44 8.54 -4.88
N LYS A 26 -4.72 8.28 -5.97
CA LYS A 26 -4.49 6.90 -6.44
C LYS A 26 -3.60 6.09 -5.48
N TRP A 27 -2.62 6.75 -4.87
CA TRP A 27 -1.58 6.17 -4.01
C TRP A 27 -1.41 7.02 -2.75
N PHE A 28 -0.97 6.41 -1.65
CA PHE A 28 -0.77 7.10 -0.36
C PHE A 28 0.34 8.15 -0.45
N ALA A 29 1.38 7.88 -1.23
CA ALA A 29 2.45 8.85 -1.50
C ALA A 29 2.02 10.04 -2.36
N GLY A 30 0.88 9.92 -3.06
CA GLY A 30 0.41 10.90 -4.03
C GLY A 30 1.20 10.90 -5.34
N GLU A 31 0.83 11.81 -6.23
CA GLU A 31 1.61 12.09 -7.43
C GLU A 31 2.65 13.15 -7.08
N LYS A 32 3.93 12.86 -7.31
CA LYS A 32 4.94 13.93 -7.31
C LYS A 32 4.63 14.84 -8.49
N VAL A 33 3.93 15.94 -8.23
CA VAL A 33 3.99 17.11 -9.10
C VAL A 33 5.42 17.60 -8.99
N LEU A 34 6.27 17.34 -9.98
CA LEU A 34 7.49 18.13 -10.11
C LEU A 34 7.00 19.57 -10.29
N PRO A 35 7.31 20.50 -9.37
CA PRO A 35 6.99 21.89 -9.61
C PRO A 35 7.76 22.29 -10.87
N GLY A 36 7.04 22.66 -11.92
CA GLY A 36 7.65 23.33 -13.05
C GLY A 36 8.40 24.54 -12.50
N LEU A 37 9.72 24.49 -12.56
CA LEU A 37 10.57 25.64 -12.27
C LEU A 37 10.13 26.78 -13.19
N PRO A 38 9.68 27.93 -12.65
CA PRO A 38 9.35 29.07 -13.48
C PRO A 38 10.67 29.74 -13.89
N GLY A 39 11.10 29.53 -15.14
CA GLY A 39 12.06 30.36 -15.84
C GLY A 39 13.52 30.36 -15.36
N GLY A 40 14.45 30.05 -16.27
CA GLY A 40 15.81 30.62 -16.22
C GLY A 40 16.98 29.64 -16.18
N LEU A 41 17.51 29.35 -17.38
CA LEU A 41 18.93 29.10 -17.71
C LEU A 41 19.66 27.91 -17.05
N ARG A 42 20.01 26.93 -17.88
CA ARG A 42 21.38 26.80 -18.43
C ARG A 42 21.48 25.71 -19.48
N GLY A 43 22.08 26.07 -20.62
CA GLY A 43 22.41 25.14 -21.68
C GLY A 43 23.64 24.30 -21.37
N LEU A 44 23.81 23.30 -22.24
CA LEU A 44 24.97 22.44 -22.51
C LEU A 44 25.40 21.42 -21.44
N GLY A 45 25.11 20.16 -21.78
CA GLY A 45 25.78 18.97 -21.29
C GLY A 45 25.13 17.73 -21.88
N ARG A 46 25.67 17.21 -22.99
CA ARG A 46 25.25 15.91 -23.55
C ARG A 46 25.44 14.83 -22.47
N GLY A 47 24.38 14.13 -22.12
CA GLY A 47 24.49 12.94 -21.26
C GLY A 47 23.19 12.61 -20.54
N PHE A 48 22.50 11.59 -21.06
CA PHE A 48 21.46 10.85 -20.34
C PHE A 48 20.15 11.61 -20.05
N VAL A 49 19.40 11.92 -21.12
CA VAL A 49 17.94 11.96 -20.99
C VAL A 49 17.49 10.50 -20.83
N LEU A 50 17.52 10.00 -19.60
CA LEU A 50 16.60 8.96 -19.19
C LEU A 50 15.23 9.51 -19.55
N THR A 51 14.57 8.88 -20.52
CA THR A 51 13.19 9.18 -20.86
C THR A 51 12.39 9.12 -19.56
N VAL A 52 12.08 10.29 -19.01
CA VAL A 52 11.16 10.41 -17.88
C VAL A 52 9.82 10.04 -18.49
N SER A 53 9.48 8.75 -18.44
CA SER A 53 8.17 8.27 -18.84
C SER A 53 7.15 9.05 -17.99
N PRO A 54 6.32 9.92 -18.59
CA PRO A 54 5.54 10.90 -17.85
C PRO A 54 4.27 10.26 -17.24
N ARG A 55 4.29 8.96 -16.94
CA ARG A 55 3.06 8.19 -16.75
C ARG A 55 3.12 7.07 -15.71
N CYS A 56 4.08 7.10 -14.79
CA CYS A 56 3.96 6.32 -13.56
C CYS A 56 3.79 7.29 -12.39
N PRO A 57 2.64 7.26 -11.70
CA PRO A 57 2.62 7.72 -10.32
C PRO A 57 3.73 6.96 -9.61
N GLN A 58 4.67 7.68 -9.00
CA GLN A 58 5.84 7.06 -8.41
C GLN A 58 5.40 6.26 -7.20
N LEU A 59 5.20 4.96 -7.38
CA LEU A 59 4.93 4.04 -6.29
C LEU A 59 6.12 4.10 -5.35
N THR A 60 5.86 4.42 -4.09
CA THR A 60 6.93 4.53 -3.10
C THR A 60 6.84 3.40 -2.10
N PHE A 61 7.88 3.24 -1.28
CA PHE A 61 7.88 2.31 -0.16
C PHE A 61 6.67 2.47 0.77
N VAL A 62 6.13 3.69 0.92
CA VAL A 62 4.94 3.94 1.75
C VAL A 62 3.73 3.17 1.24
N ASP A 63 3.57 3.01 -0.07
CA ASP A 63 2.45 2.28 -0.65
C ASP A 63 2.57 0.77 -0.39
N PHE A 64 3.79 0.23 -0.40
CA PHE A 64 4.05 -1.16 0.02
C PHE A 64 3.70 -1.38 1.49
N LEU A 65 4.15 -0.47 2.37
CA LEU A 65 3.83 -0.53 3.80
C LEU A 65 2.31 -0.49 4.04
N MET A 66 1.59 0.40 3.34
CA MET A 66 0.14 0.49 3.47
C MET A 66 -0.57 -0.75 2.94
N PHE A 67 -0.09 -1.33 1.83
CA PHE A 67 -0.62 -2.59 1.33
C PHE A 67 -0.48 -3.71 2.37
N ASP A 68 0.70 -3.87 2.98
CA ASP A 68 0.94 -4.89 3.99
C ASP A 68 0.05 -4.70 5.24
N VAL A 69 -0.08 -3.46 5.72
CA VAL A 69 -0.95 -3.14 6.87
C VAL A 69 -2.42 -3.47 6.58
N LEU A 70 -2.90 -3.13 5.39
CA LEU A 70 -4.29 -3.41 5.00
C LEU A 70 -4.53 -4.90 4.75
N ASP A 71 -3.57 -5.63 4.15
CA ASP A 71 -3.67 -7.08 3.96
C ASP A 71 -3.72 -7.83 5.29
N GLN A 72 -2.85 -7.46 6.25
CA GLN A 72 -2.88 -8.05 7.60
C GLN A 72 -4.22 -7.83 8.31
N ASN A 73 -4.77 -6.61 8.22
CA ASN A 73 -6.09 -6.32 8.82
C ASN A 73 -7.20 -7.13 8.15
N ARG A 74 -7.12 -7.38 6.83
CA ARG A 74 -8.08 -8.24 6.12
C ARG A 74 -7.93 -9.71 6.51
N ILE A 75 -6.71 -10.20 6.74
CA ILE A 75 -6.50 -11.55 7.28
C ILE A 75 -7.05 -11.65 8.71
N PHE A 76 -6.93 -10.58 9.51
CA PHE A 76 -7.43 -10.54 10.87
C PHE A 76 -8.96 -10.47 10.94
N GLU A 77 -9.57 -9.63 10.12
CA GLU A 77 -11.02 -9.42 10.00
C GLU A 77 -11.39 -9.25 8.50
N PRO A 78 -11.86 -10.32 7.82
CA PRO A 78 -12.07 -10.34 6.37
C PRO A 78 -12.96 -9.24 5.81
N LYS A 79 -13.87 -8.71 6.62
CA LYS A 79 -14.85 -7.70 6.21
C LYS A 79 -14.47 -6.27 6.60
N CYS A 80 -13.29 -6.05 7.19
CA CYS A 80 -12.93 -4.74 7.75
C CYS A 80 -12.84 -3.60 6.71
N LEU A 81 -12.58 -3.91 5.44
CA LEU A 81 -12.46 -2.92 4.36
C LEU A 81 -13.76 -2.70 3.57
N GLU A 82 -14.80 -3.51 3.77
CA GLU A 82 -16.08 -3.38 3.05
C GLU A 82 -16.69 -1.96 3.08
N PRO A 83 -16.65 -1.23 4.22
CA PRO A 83 -17.17 0.13 4.27
C PRO A 83 -16.35 1.17 3.48
N PHE A 84 -15.11 0.85 3.08
CA PHE A 84 -14.14 1.82 2.55
C PHE A 84 -13.75 1.48 1.11
N LYS A 85 -14.60 1.89 0.16
CA LYS A 85 -14.39 1.59 -1.27
C LYS A 85 -13.01 2.03 -1.78
N ASN A 86 -12.54 3.22 -1.41
CA ASN A 86 -11.24 3.73 -1.88
C ASN A 86 -10.05 2.88 -1.41
N LEU A 87 -10.11 2.32 -0.19
CA LEU A 87 -9.10 1.40 0.32
C LEU A 87 -9.14 0.06 -0.40
N LYS A 88 -10.35 -0.46 -0.72
CA LYS A 88 -10.51 -1.66 -1.55
C LYS A 88 -9.93 -1.45 -2.95
N ASP A 89 -10.29 -0.34 -3.59
CA ASP A 89 -9.77 -0.01 -4.91
C ASP A 89 -8.23 0.15 -4.88
N PHE A 90 -7.66 0.68 -3.79
CA PHE A 90 -6.20 0.73 -3.61
C PHE A 90 -5.58 -0.68 -3.55
N MET A 91 -6.14 -1.58 -2.75
CA MET A 91 -5.67 -2.97 -2.64
C MET A 91 -5.73 -3.69 -3.99
N ASP A 92 -6.84 -3.54 -4.71
CA ASP A 92 -7.04 -4.18 -6.01
C ASP A 92 -6.06 -3.63 -7.05
N ARG A 93 -5.90 -2.30 -7.11
CA ARG A 93 -4.91 -1.65 -8.00
C ARG A 93 -3.49 -2.08 -7.68
N PHE A 94 -3.11 -2.13 -6.41
CA PHE A 94 -1.76 -2.49 -5.99
C PHE A 94 -1.46 -3.96 -6.29
N GLY A 95 -2.40 -4.86 -5.95
CA GLY A 95 -2.28 -6.29 -6.23
C GLY A 95 -2.27 -6.63 -7.73
N ALA A 96 -2.87 -5.79 -8.58
CA ALA A 96 -2.86 -5.94 -10.03
C ALA A 96 -1.55 -5.48 -10.70
N LEU A 97 -0.62 -4.84 -9.98
CA LEU A 97 0.67 -4.46 -10.55
C LEU A 97 1.44 -5.72 -10.96
N GLU A 98 1.87 -5.80 -12.22
CA GLU A 98 2.45 -7.01 -12.82
C GLU A 98 3.54 -7.66 -11.94
N LYS A 99 4.50 -6.88 -11.45
CA LYS A 99 5.59 -7.37 -10.60
C LYS A 99 5.09 -7.86 -9.23
N VAL A 100 4.09 -7.18 -8.66
CA VAL A 100 3.49 -7.56 -7.36
C VAL A 100 2.66 -8.83 -7.54
N ALA A 101 1.80 -8.88 -8.56
CA ALA A 101 1.00 -10.04 -8.90
C ALA A 101 1.88 -11.28 -9.20
N ALA A 102 2.97 -11.09 -9.93
CA ALA A 102 3.95 -12.14 -10.19
C ALA A 102 4.63 -12.62 -8.91
N TYR A 103 5.02 -11.69 -8.02
CA TYR A 103 5.59 -12.04 -6.71
C TYR A 103 4.59 -12.83 -5.86
N MET A 104 3.35 -12.36 -5.72
CA MET A 104 2.30 -12.99 -4.92
C MET A 104 1.92 -14.40 -5.40
N LYS A 105 2.15 -14.71 -6.68
CA LYS A 105 1.95 -16.06 -7.26
C LYS A 105 3.19 -16.97 -7.15
N SER A 106 4.35 -16.40 -6.83
CA SER A 106 5.60 -17.15 -6.76
C SER A 106 5.70 -17.98 -5.48
N SER A 107 6.52 -19.03 -5.50
CA SER A 107 6.84 -19.85 -4.32
C SER A 107 7.58 -19.09 -3.21
N ARG A 108 8.09 -17.89 -3.52
CA ARG A 108 8.75 -17.01 -2.54
C ARG A 108 7.76 -16.23 -1.70
N PHE A 109 6.51 -16.08 -2.15
CA PHE A 109 5.51 -15.35 -1.40
C PHE A 109 5.06 -16.13 -0.17
N GLN A 110 5.13 -15.46 0.97
CA GLN A 110 4.74 -16.04 2.26
C GLN A 110 3.57 -15.24 2.81
N LYS A 111 2.37 -15.81 2.71
CA LYS A 111 1.19 -15.20 3.31
C LYS A 111 1.16 -15.38 4.83
N MET A 112 1.76 -16.46 5.32
CA MET A 112 1.81 -16.84 6.74
C MET A 112 3.13 -17.59 7.05
N PRO A 113 3.64 -17.53 8.29
CA PRO A 113 3.09 -16.82 9.46
C PRO A 113 3.39 -15.31 9.42
N ILE A 114 2.43 -14.49 9.86
CA ILE A 114 2.58 -13.03 10.00
C ILE A 114 3.39 -12.69 11.25
N ASN A 115 3.16 -13.41 12.34
CA ASN A 115 3.77 -13.17 13.64
C ASN A 115 4.65 -14.35 14.07
N ASN A 116 5.54 -14.10 15.03
CA ASN A 116 6.36 -15.14 15.63
C ASN A 116 5.53 -16.23 16.33
N LYS A 117 6.12 -17.42 16.48
CA LYS A 117 5.53 -18.63 17.10
C LYS A 117 4.86 -18.43 18.47
N MET A 118 5.29 -17.41 19.22
CA MET A 118 4.80 -17.10 20.57
C MET A 118 3.53 -16.23 20.58
N ALA A 119 3.20 -15.59 19.46
CA ALA A 119 1.99 -14.76 19.34
C ALA A 119 0.74 -15.64 19.42
N LYS A 120 -0.41 -15.07 19.79
CA LYS A 120 -1.68 -15.83 19.83
C LYS A 120 -2.36 -15.96 18.46
N TRP A 121 -2.06 -15.04 17.55
CA TRP A 121 -2.64 -14.98 16.21
C TRP A 121 -1.54 -14.77 15.15
N GLY A 122 -1.74 -15.30 13.95
CA GLY A 122 -0.80 -15.13 12.84
C GLY A 122 0.47 -15.99 12.95
N ASN A 123 0.56 -16.91 13.91
CA ASN A 123 1.81 -17.63 14.24
C ASN A 123 2.04 -18.95 13.49
N LYS A 124 1.02 -19.45 12.78
CA LYS A 124 1.07 -20.73 12.04
C LYS A 124 1.10 -20.48 10.55
N LYS A 125 1.75 -21.38 9.80
CA LYS A 125 1.55 -21.46 8.35
C LYS A 125 0.11 -21.89 8.08
N LEU A 126 -0.48 -21.34 7.02
CA LEU A 126 -1.73 -21.84 6.44
C LEU A 126 -1.50 -23.17 5.75
#